data_AF-A0A353H5J4-F1
#
_entry.id   AF-A0A353H5J4-F1
#
_cell.length_a   1.000
_cell.length_b   1.000
_cell.length_c   1.000
_cell.angle_alpha   90.00
_cell.angle_beta   90.00
_cell.angle_gamma   90.00
#
_symmetry.space_group_name_H-M   'P 1'
#
loop_
_entity.id
_entity.type
_entity.pdbx_description
1 polymer ?
#
loop_
_entity_poly.entity_id
_entity_poly.type
_entity_poly.pdbx_seq_one_letter_code
_entity_poly.pdbx_strand_id
1 'polypeptide(L)'
;KGLLNSSALDVLQKSQLSEKYHRIYQRVVLSTAWQESCFRHFKIKKKRLTYLRSYNGTSVGLMQINERVWRGIYNRDHLRWNIKYNILAGCEIIELYFMKYVLRKMDQIKPFTKAKLAGLIYAMYNGGPGQFKKFLKRCKKNSLYTSDRLFIEKYTWVINSQWDNINKCLIGS
;
A
#
# COMPACT_ATOMS: atom_id res chain seq x y z
N LYS A 1 -1.49 -13.91 -0.97
CA LYS A 1 -0.84 -13.72 0.36
C LYS A 1 0.63 -14.14 0.35
N GLY A 2 0.98 -15.37 -0.02
CA GLY A 2 2.38 -15.86 0.00
C GLY A 2 3.39 -14.97 -0.73
N LEU A 3 3.12 -14.62 -2.00
CA LEU A 3 4.02 -13.78 -2.81
C LEU A 3 4.23 -12.36 -2.25
N LEU A 4 3.22 -11.76 -1.63
CA LEU A 4 3.33 -10.45 -0.98
C LEU A 4 4.24 -10.52 0.24
N ASN A 5 4.08 -11.56 1.07
CA ASN A 5 4.91 -11.74 2.25
C ASN A 5 6.37 -12.03 1.88
N SER A 6 6.62 -12.92 0.91
CA SER A 6 7.99 -13.19 0.48
C SER A 6 8.65 -11.96 -0.13
N SER A 7 7.94 -11.20 -0.97
CA SER A 7 8.49 -9.97 -1.55
C SER A 7 8.72 -8.88 -0.50
N ALA A 8 7.88 -8.78 0.53
CA ALA A 8 8.11 -7.88 1.66
C ALA A 8 9.37 -8.30 2.44
N LEU A 9 9.59 -9.60 2.64
CA LEU A 9 10.81 -10.13 3.26
C LEU A 9 12.05 -9.87 2.40
N ASP A 10 11.98 -10.08 1.07
CA ASP A 10 13.07 -9.80 0.13
C ASP A 10 13.55 -8.33 0.24
N VAL A 11 12.63 -7.38 0.43
CA VAL A 11 12.97 -5.97 0.67
C VAL A 11 13.55 -5.76 2.07
N LEU A 12 12.97 -6.36 3.10
CA LEU A 12 13.47 -6.23 4.48
C LEU A 12 14.88 -6.78 4.67
N GLN A 13 15.26 -7.85 3.97
CA GLN A 13 16.61 -8.42 4.01
C GLN A 13 17.70 -7.42 3.59
N LYS A 14 17.34 -6.44 2.76
CA LYS A 14 18.24 -5.38 2.26
C LYS A 14 18.01 -4.04 2.95
N SER A 15 16.99 -3.96 3.80
CA SER A 15 16.53 -2.72 4.43
C SER A 15 17.31 -2.41 5.70
N GLN A 16 17.44 -1.13 6.01
CA GLN A 16 17.92 -0.66 7.33
C GLN A 16 16.76 -0.43 8.32
N LEU A 17 15.54 -0.85 7.96
CA LEU A 17 14.38 -0.77 8.85
C LEU A 17 14.57 -1.72 10.03
N SER A 18 14.57 -1.18 11.25
CA SER A 18 14.69 -1.96 12.48
C SER A 18 13.62 -3.06 12.59
N GLU A 19 14.02 -4.24 13.08
CA GLU A 19 13.17 -5.44 13.21
C GLU A 19 11.84 -5.19 13.94
N LYS A 20 11.84 -4.29 14.92
CA LYS A 20 10.61 -3.90 15.65
C LYS A 20 9.50 -3.35 14.74
N TYR A 21 9.84 -2.89 13.54
CA TYR A 21 8.89 -2.39 12.53
C TYR A 21 8.56 -3.39 11.43
N HIS A 22 9.25 -4.52 11.32
CA HIS A 22 9.05 -5.48 10.22
C HIS A 22 7.61 -6.01 10.17
N ARG A 23 7.05 -6.37 11.33
CA ARG A 23 5.68 -6.91 11.40
C ARG A 23 4.63 -5.90 10.97
N ILE A 24 4.78 -4.61 11.32
CA ILE A 24 3.84 -3.58 10.86
C ILE A 24 4.04 -3.30 9.37
N TYR A 25 5.28 -3.26 8.88
CA TYR A 25 5.58 -3.08 7.47
C TYR A 25 4.92 -4.17 6.60
N GLN A 26 5.09 -5.45 6.95
CA GLN A 26 4.45 -6.56 6.24
C GLN A 26 2.91 -6.44 6.22
N ARG A 27 2.32 -6.05 7.36
CA ARG A 27 0.87 -5.82 7.45
C ARG A 27 0.44 -4.66 6.56
N VAL A 28 1.19 -3.56 6.53
CA VAL A 28 0.91 -2.43 5.62
C VAL A 28 0.97 -2.87 4.16
N VAL A 29 1.98 -3.64 3.75
CA VAL A 29 2.08 -4.18 2.38
C VAL A 29 0.83 -4.98 2.00
N LEU A 30 0.41 -5.91 2.87
CA LEU A 30 -0.80 -6.71 2.64
C LEU A 30 -2.06 -5.85 2.56
N SER A 31 -2.21 -4.88 3.46
CA SER A 31 -3.36 -3.97 3.49
C SER A 31 -3.39 -3.05 2.28
N THR A 32 -2.24 -2.59 1.80
CA THR A 32 -2.12 -1.78 0.57
C THR A 32 -2.55 -2.60 -0.63
N ALA A 33 -2.03 -3.81 -0.81
CA ALA A 33 -2.46 -4.69 -1.91
C ALA A 33 -3.97 -4.98 -1.89
N TRP A 34 -4.55 -5.13 -0.70
CA TRP A 34 -6.00 -5.27 -0.56
C TRP A 34 -6.73 -3.99 -0.97
N GLN A 35 -6.30 -2.84 -0.44
CA GLN A 35 -6.91 -1.54 -0.68
C GLN A 35 -6.85 -1.11 -2.14
N GLU A 36 -5.73 -1.36 -2.82
CA GLU A 36 -5.45 -0.89 -4.17
C GLU A 36 -6.13 -1.74 -5.25
N SER A 37 -6.21 -3.05 -5.05
CA SER A 37 -6.64 -3.95 -6.14
C SER A 37 -7.51 -5.11 -5.71
N CYS A 38 -7.82 -5.24 -4.41
CA CYS A 38 -8.38 -6.48 -3.85
C CYS A 38 -7.49 -7.69 -4.19
N PHE A 39 -6.15 -7.51 -4.11
CA PHE A 39 -5.14 -8.52 -4.48
C PHE A 39 -5.13 -8.98 -5.94
N ARG A 40 -5.81 -8.28 -6.85
CA ARG A 40 -5.86 -8.64 -8.27
C ARG A 40 -4.73 -7.94 -9.01
N HIS A 41 -4.04 -8.65 -9.89
CA HIS A 41 -3.10 -8.01 -10.82
C HIS A 41 -3.68 -7.91 -12.23
N PHE A 42 -4.43 -8.91 -12.64
CA PHE A 42 -5.03 -9.01 -13.96
C PHE A 42 -6.57 -8.98 -13.89
N LYS A 43 -7.20 -8.64 -15.00
CA LYS A 43 -8.63 -8.76 -15.25
C LYS A 43 -8.89 -9.22 -16.68
N ILE A 44 -10.08 -9.76 -16.92
CA ILE A 44 -10.57 -10.01 -18.27
C ILE A 44 -11.28 -8.74 -18.75
N LYS A 45 -10.93 -8.25 -19.94
CA LYS A 45 -11.62 -7.15 -20.61
C LYS A 45 -11.82 -7.53 -22.07
N LYS A 46 -13.06 -7.47 -22.57
CA LYS A 46 -13.41 -7.88 -23.95
C LYS A 46 -12.87 -9.29 -24.30
N LYS A 47 -13.11 -10.26 -23.41
CA LYS A 47 -12.65 -11.66 -23.54
C LYS A 47 -11.12 -11.85 -23.64
N ARG A 48 -10.31 -10.84 -23.28
CA ARG A 48 -8.85 -10.93 -23.26
C ARG A 48 -8.30 -10.64 -21.86
N LEU A 49 -7.28 -11.39 -21.45
CA LEU A 49 -6.53 -11.12 -20.23
C LEU A 49 -5.76 -9.81 -20.38
N THR A 50 -5.84 -8.94 -19.39
CA THR A 50 -5.08 -7.69 -19.33
C THR A 50 -4.76 -7.33 -17.89
N TYR A 51 -3.80 -6.44 -17.66
CA TYR A 51 -3.46 -5.96 -16.32
C TYR A 51 -4.51 -4.98 -15.78
N LEU A 52 -4.59 -4.90 -14.45
CA LEU A 52 -5.38 -3.89 -13.80
C LEU A 52 -4.76 -2.52 -14.05
N ARG A 53 -5.60 -1.59 -14.47
CA ARG A 53 -5.26 -0.19 -14.65
C ARG A 53 -6.31 0.65 -13.93
N SER A 54 -5.87 1.65 -13.19
CA SER A 54 -6.75 2.60 -12.49
C SER A 54 -7.68 3.32 -13.46
N TYR A 55 -8.79 3.85 -12.95
CA TYR A 55 -9.77 4.59 -13.74
C TYR A 55 -9.16 5.76 -14.53
N ASN A 56 -8.29 6.54 -13.89
CA ASN A 56 -7.57 7.66 -14.51
C ASN A 56 -6.38 7.23 -15.39
N GLY A 57 -6.12 5.93 -15.53
CA GLY A 57 -5.10 5.39 -16.43
C GLY A 57 -3.65 5.58 -15.99
N THR A 58 -3.37 6.00 -14.74
CA THR A 58 -2.00 6.28 -14.28
C THR A 58 -1.34 5.17 -13.48
N SER A 59 -2.13 4.28 -12.86
CA SER A 59 -1.65 3.26 -11.94
C SER A 59 -1.93 1.85 -12.45
N VAL A 60 -1.03 0.90 -12.18
CA VAL A 60 -1.10 -0.46 -12.73
C VAL A 60 -0.83 -1.57 -11.72
N GLY A 61 -1.44 -2.73 -11.97
CA GLY A 61 -1.18 -3.99 -11.29
C GLY A 61 -1.70 -4.05 -9.85
N LEU A 62 -1.18 -5.03 -9.10
CA LEU A 62 -1.66 -5.40 -7.77
C LEU A 62 -1.45 -4.30 -6.72
N MET A 63 -0.33 -3.60 -6.79
CA MET A 63 0.01 -2.49 -5.89
C MET A 63 -0.37 -1.12 -6.46
N GLN A 64 -1.06 -1.07 -7.61
CA GLN A 64 -1.49 0.16 -8.31
C GLN A 64 -0.39 1.23 -8.43
N ILE A 65 0.79 0.82 -8.90
CA ILE A 65 1.96 1.69 -9.01
C ILE A 65 1.73 2.76 -10.06
N ASN A 66 1.87 4.03 -9.68
CA ASN A 66 1.71 5.17 -10.59
C ASN A 66 2.90 5.28 -11.55
N GLU A 67 2.66 4.96 -12.82
CA GLU A 67 3.68 4.89 -13.87
C GLU A 67 4.28 6.26 -14.22
N ARG A 68 3.55 7.35 -13.95
CA ARG A 68 4.03 8.72 -14.22
C ARG A 68 4.96 9.20 -13.12
N VAL A 69 4.59 8.95 -11.86
CA VAL A 69 5.38 9.37 -10.69
C VAL A 69 6.70 8.63 -10.63
N TRP A 70 6.71 7.34 -10.96
CA TRP A 70 7.89 6.48 -10.86
C TRP A 70 8.59 6.21 -12.20
N ARG A 71 8.32 7.07 -13.20
CA ARG A 71 8.95 6.98 -14.52
C ARG A 71 10.47 7.08 -14.39
N GLY A 72 11.18 6.16 -15.02
CA GLY A 72 12.65 6.13 -15.01
C GLY A 72 13.27 5.44 -13.80
N ILE A 73 12.46 5.11 -12.78
CA ILE A 73 12.89 4.31 -11.62
C ILE A 73 12.48 2.86 -11.83
N TYR A 74 11.22 2.63 -12.21
CA TYR A 74 10.69 1.29 -12.49
C TYR A 74 10.43 1.06 -13.97
N ASN A 75 10.69 -0.17 -14.43
CA ASN A 75 10.36 -0.60 -15.78
C ASN A 75 8.83 -0.74 -15.92
N ARG A 76 8.26 0.07 -16.81
CA ARG A 76 6.82 0.18 -17.01
C ARG A 76 6.16 -1.13 -17.43
N ASP A 77 6.78 -1.87 -18.34
CA ASP A 77 6.18 -3.11 -18.86
C ASP A 77 6.25 -4.23 -17.82
N HIS A 78 7.30 -4.27 -17.01
CA HIS A 78 7.37 -5.18 -15.87
C HIS A 78 6.36 -4.83 -14.77
N LEU A 79 6.12 -3.54 -14.50
CA LEU A 79 5.05 -3.12 -13.57
C LEU A 79 3.67 -3.63 -13.99
N ARG A 80 3.44 -3.78 -15.30
CA ARG A 80 2.17 -4.21 -15.90
C ARG A 80 1.99 -5.71 -15.98
N TRP A 81 3.06 -6.44 -16.31
CA TRP A 81 2.94 -7.86 -16.69
C TRP A 81 3.63 -8.82 -15.73
N ASN A 82 4.47 -8.32 -14.81
CA ASN A 82 5.14 -9.15 -13.81
C ASN A 82 4.58 -8.84 -12.42
N ILE A 83 3.82 -9.78 -11.87
CA ILE A 83 3.20 -9.65 -10.54
C ILE A 83 4.26 -9.42 -9.46
N LYS A 84 5.36 -10.20 -9.47
CA LYS A 84 6.43 -10.08 -8.47
C LYS A 84 7.11 -8.72 -8.56
N TYR A 85 7.41 -8.24 -9.77
CA TYR A 85 8.01 -6.92 -9.97
C TYR A 85 7.12 -5.79 -9.46
N ASN A 86 5.83 -5.85 -9.77
CA ASN A 86 4.85 -4.86 -9.26
C ASN A 86 4.74 -4.87 -7.73
N ILE A 87 4.77 -6.06 -7.12
CA ILE A 87 4.78 -6.19 -5.65
C ILE A 87 6.06 -5.58 -5.06
N LEU A 88 7.23 -5.96 -5.58
CA LEU A 88 8.52 -5.45 -5.10
C LEU A 88 8.59 -3.92 -5.17
N ALA A 89 8.17 -3.33 -6.30
CA ALA A 89 8.08 -1.87 -6.43
C ALA A 89 7.18 -1.25 -5.35
N GLY A 90 6.00 -1.84 -5.08
CA GLY A 90 5.13 -1.37 -4.01
C GLY A 90 5.75 -1.49 -2.62
N CYS A 91 6.43 -2.60 -2.34
CA CYS A 91 7.17 -2.82 -1.09
C CYS A 91 8.27 -1.76 -0.89
N GLU A 92 9.10 -1.53 -1.90
CA GLU A 92 10.18 -0.53 -1.87
C GLU A 92 9.65 0.90 -1.67
N ILE A 93 8.55 1.28 -2.31
CA ILE A 93 7.93 2.61 -2.11
C ILE A 93 7.42 2.76 -0.67
N ILE A 94 6.79 1.72 -0.11
CA ILE A 94 6.32 1.72 1.28
C ILE A 94 7.52 1.85 2.23
N GLU A 95 8.59 1.09 2.01
CA GLU A 95 9.82 1.12 2.81
C GLU A 95 10.49 2.49 2.76
N LEU A 96 10.66 3.04 1.55
CA LEU A 96 11.16 4.39 1.32
C LEU A 96 10.35 5.43 2.11
N TYR A 97 9.02 5.35 2.06
CA TYR A 97 8.17 6.31 2.77
C TYR A 97 8.23 6.15 4.28
N PHE A 98 8.33 4.92 4.77
CA PHE A 98 8.53 4.63 6.18
C PHE A 98 9.86 5.24 6.65
N MET A 99 10.97 4.90 6.00
CA MET A 99 12.29 5.33 6.45
C MET A 99 12.53 6.82 6.28
N LYS A 100 12.22 7.37 5.09
CA LYS A 100 12.57 8.75 4.75
C LYS A 100 11.67 9.79 5.42
N TYR A 101 10.42 9.44 5.73
CA TYR A 101 9.45 10.42 6.26
C TYR A 101 8.93 10.08 7.65
N VAL A 102 8.55 8.81 7.88
CA VAL A 102 7.92 8.43 9.16
C VAL A 102 8.92 8.38 10.29
N LEU A 103 10.01 7.61 10.15
CA LEU A 103 10.98 7.42 11.23
C LEU A 103 11.60 8.73 11.71
N ARG A 104 11.81 9.68 10.80
CA ARG A 104 12.39 11.00 11.11
C ARG A 104 11.45 11.93 11.88
N LYS A 105 10.16 11.61 11.98
CA LYS A 105 9.11 12.47 12.53
C LYS A 105 8.15 11.69 13.45
N MET A 106 8.64 10.59 14.04
CA MET A 106 7.85 9.70 14.91
C MET A 106 7.25 10.44 16.10
N ASP A 107 7.95 11.43 16.62
CA ASP A 107 7.54 12.33 17.71
C ASP A 107 6.25 13.11 17.40
N GLN A 108 5.98 13.38 16.12
CA GLN A 108 4.78 14.11 15.65
C GLN A 108 3.53 13.23 15.60
N ILE A 109 3.69 11.90 15.68
CA ILE A 109 2.59 10.93 15.55
C ILE A 109 1.96 10.71 16.93
N LYS A 110 1.34 11.75 17.51
CA LYS A 110 0.70 11.71 18.84
C LYS A 110 -0.84 11.90 18.76
N PRO A 111 -1.64 11.14 19.53
CA PRO A 111 -1.23 9.91 20.20
C PRO A 111 -0.78 8.86 19.17
N PHE A 112 0.16 8.01 19.58
CA PHE A 112 0.72 6.97 18.73
C PHE A 112 -0.15 5.72 18.79
N THR A 113 -0.56 5.21 17.62
CA THR A 113 -1.18 3.89 17.50
C THR A 113 -0.66 3.20 16.24
N LYS A 114 -0.61 1.87 16.24
CA LYS A 114 -0.20 1.09 15.06
C LYS A 114 -1.11 1.36 13.84
N ALA A 115 -2.42 1.52 14.07
CA ALA A 115 -3.38 1.84 13.01
C ALA A 115 -3.14 3.23 12.40
N LYS A 116 -2.85 4.24 13.24
CA LYS A 116 -2.51 5.59 12.75
C LYS A 116 -1.19 5.61 12.00
N LEU A 117 -0.20 4.88 12.48
CA LEU A 117 1.08 4.70 11.78
C LEU A 117 0.88 4.05 10.40
N ALA A 118 0.12 2.96 10.34
CA ALA A 118 -0.21 2.28 9.09
C ALA A 118 -0.98 3.18 8.11
N GLY A 119 -2.03 3.86 8.59
CA GLY A 119 -2.82 4.79 7.79
C GLY A 119 -2.01 5.97 7.27
N LEU A 120 -1.06 6.49 8.06
CA LEU A 120 -0.14 7.55 7.64
C LEU A 120 0.79 7.10 6.50
N ILE A 121 1.37 5.90 6.62
CA ILE A 121 2.23 5.31 5.57
C ILE A 121 1.40 5.16 4.28
N TYR A 122 0.20 4.60 4.38
CA TYR A 122 -0.69 4.45 3.22
C TYR A 122 -1.14 5.79 2.64
N ALA A 123 -1.47 6.79 3.46
CA ALA A 123 -1.84 8.11 2.96
C ALA A 123 -0.71 8.71 2.10
N MET A 124 0.55 8.52 2.50
CA MET A 124 1.69 8.93 1.68
C MET A 124 1.87 8.05 0.44
N TYR A 125 1.63 6.74 0.53
CA TYR A 125 1.63 5.84 -0.63
C TYR A 125 0.65 6.32 -1.71
N ASN A 126 -0.59 6.58 -1.31
CA ASN A 126 -1.68 6.98 -2.21
C ASN A 126 -1.57 8.43 -2.71
N GLY A 127 -1.10 9.37 -1.87
CA GLY A 127 -1.14 10.81 -2.17
C GLY A 127 0.20 11.54 -2.13
N GLY A 128 1.31 10.80 -2.04
CA GLY A 128 2.66 11.34 -1.92
C GLY A 128 3.03 11.86 -0.52
N PRO A 129 4.31 12.18 -0.30
CA PRO A 129 4.84 12.54 1.03
C PRO A 129 4.22 13.81 1.64
N GLY A 130 3.62 14.67 0.83
CA GLY A 130 2.84 15.82 1.31
C GLY A 130 1.62 15.44 2.16
N GLN A 131 1.20 14.17 2.14
CA GLN A 131 0.11 13.66 2.98
C GLN A 131 0.51 13.52 4.45
N PHE A 132 1.79 13.55 4.82
CA PHE A 132 2.21 13.33 6.21
C PHE A 132 1.47 14.23 7.21
N LYS A 133 1.58 15.55 7.04
CA LYS A 133 0.92 16.52 7.92
C LYS A 133 -0.59 16.55 7.70
N LYS A 134 -1.05 16.35 6.45
CA LYS A 134 -2.47 16.40 6.09
C LYS A 134 -3.24 15.26 6.75
N PHE A 135 -2.73 14.03 6.73
CA PHE A 135 -3.33 12.88 7.40
C PHE A 135 -3.40 13.10 8.91
N LEU A 136 -2.31 13.54 9.55
CA LEU A 136 -2.31 13.82 10.99
C LEU A 136 -3.34 14.90 11.37
N LYS A 137 -3.51 15.93 10.54
CA LYS A 137 -4.55 16.96 10.71
C LYS A 137 -5.96 16.36 10.59
N ARG A 138 -6.20 15.48 9.63
CA ARG A 138 -7.47 14.75 9.49
C ARG A 138 -7.77 13.87 10.70
N CYS A 139 -6.78 13.16 11.24
CA CYS A 139 -6.95 12.39 12.49
C CYS A 139 -7.39 13.28 13.65
N LYS A 140 -6.72 14.43 13.87
CA LYS A 140 -7.04 15.35 14.97
C LYS A 140 -8.44 15.93 14.87
N LYS A 141 -8.91 16.17 13.65
CA LYS A 141 -10.23 16.73 13.36
C LYS A 141 -11.34 15.67 13.22
N ASN A 142 -11.01 14.39 13.41
CA ASN A 142 -11.90 13.27 13.09
C ASN A 142 -12.50 13.34 11.67
N SER A 143 -11.73 13.85 10.70
CA SER A 143 -12.17 14.11 9.33
C SER A 143 -11.37 13.31 8.30
N LEU A 144 -11.11 12.04 8.63
CA LEU A 144 -10.46 11.09 7.73
C LEU A 144 -11.22 10.98 6.41
N TYR A 145 -10.51 10.79 5.31
CA TYR A 145 -11.15 10.49 4.03
C TYR A 145 -11.70 9.06 4.04
N THR A 146 -12.62 8.76 3.12
CA THR A 146 -13.14 7.40 2.95
C THR A 146 -12.02 6.40 2.68
N SER A 147 -11.01 6.77 1.86
CA SER A 147 -9.83 5.94 1.61
C SER A 147 -9.00 5.68 2.87
N ASP A 148 -8.84 6.67 3.74
CA ASP A 148 -8.12 6.51 5.02
C ASP A 148 -8.86 5.51 5.93
N ARG A 149 -10.19 5.64 6.05
CA ARG A 149 -11.02 4.75 6.88
C ARG A 149 -11.01 3.32 6.36
N LEU A 150 -11.23 3.15 5.05
CA LEU A 150 -11.24 1.83 4.39
C LEU A 150 -9.88 1.14 4.50
N PHE A 151 -8.78 1.89 4.43
CA PHE A 151 -7.46 1.31 4.64
C PHE A 151 -7.27 0.84 6.09
N ILE A 152 -7.65 1.65 7.08
CA ILE A 152 -7.54 1.28 8.51
C ILE A 152 -8.38 0.04 8.82
N GLU A 153 -9.56 -0.09 8.21
CA GLU A 153 -10.41 -1.28 8.29
C GLU A 153 -9.71 -2.51 7.71
N LYS A 154 -9.20 -2.42 6.47
CA LYS A 154 -8.44 -3.53 5.84
C LYS A 154 -7.19 -3.90 6.63
N TYR A 155 -6.52 -2.93 7.23
CA TYR A 155 -5.41 -3.16 8.14
C TYR A 155 -5.82 -3.94 9.39
N THR A 156 -7.00 -3.64 9.93
CA THR A 156 -7.58 -4.40 11.04
C THR A 156 -7.92 -5.83 10.61
N TRP A 157 -8.51 -6.04 9.43
CA TRP A 157 -8.77 -7.38 8.89
C TRP A 157 -7.48 -8.19 8.69
N VAL A 158 -6.41 -7.56 8.20
CA VAL A 158 -5.10 -8.21 8.05
C VAL A 158 -4.52 -8.61 9.41
N ILE A 159 -4.64 -7.78 10.44
CA ILE A 159 -4.18 -8.11 11.80
C ILE A 159 -4.92 -9.32 12.35
N ASN A 160 -6.23 -9.36 12.13
CA ASN A 160 -7.14 -10.38 12.66
C ASN A 160 -7.29 -11.61 11.74
N SER A 161 -6.52 -11.68 10.65
CA SER A 161 -6.62 -12.76 9.65
C SER A 161 -8.02 -12.95 9.04
N GLN A 162 -8.81 -11.89 8.94
CA GLN A 162 -10.20 -11.92 8.45
C GLN A 162 -10.25 -11.85 6.92
N TRP A 163 -9.62 -12.82 6.24
CA TRP A 163 -9.42 -12.82 4.79
C TRP A 163 -10.72 -12.92 3.98
N ASP A 164 -11.77 -13.52 4.55
CA ASP A 164 -13.09 -13.69 3.90
C ASP A 164 -13.79 -12.36 3.61
N ASN A 165 -13.38 -11.28 4.27
CA ASN A 165 -13.84 -9.92 3.95
C ASN A 165 -13.45 -9.47 2.53
N ILE A 166 -12.63 -10.25 1.80
CA ILE A 166 -12.28 -9.94 0.40
C ILE A 166 -13.52 -9.86 -0.48
N ASN A 167 -14.58 -10.58 -0.14
CA ASN A 167 -15.87 -10.56 -0.85
C ASN A 167 -16.49 -9.15 -0.87
N LYS A 168 -16.30 -8.36 0.21
CA LYS A 168 -16.76 -6.96 0.28
C LYS A 168 -16.05 -6.04 -0.71
N CYS A 169 -14.85 -6.44 -1.16
CA CYS A 169 -14.04 -5.70 -2.12
C CYS A 169 -14.44 -5.99 -3.58
N LEU A 170 -15.07 -7.13 -3.83
CA LEU A 170 -15.43 -7.60 -5.18
C LEU A 170 -16.86 -7.21 -5.59
N ILE A 171 -17.73 -6.93 -4.63
CA ILE A 171 -19.15 -6.60 -4.86
C ILE A 171 -19.36 -5.10 -5.13
N GLY A 172 -18.38 -4.25 -4.80
CA GLY A 172 -18.41 -2.81 -5.08
C GLY A 172 -17.37 -2.40 -6.13
N SER A 173 -17.71 -2.50 -7.40
CA SER A 173 -16.99 -1.85 -8.51
C SER A 173 -17.92 -1.49 -9.65
#